data_AF-A0A377CEM6-F1
#
_entry.id   AF-A0A377CEM6-F1
#
_cell.length_a   1.000
_cell.length_b   1.000
_cell.length_c   1.000
_cell.angle_alpha   90.00
_cell.angle_beta   90.00
_cell.angle_gamma   90.00
#
_symmetry.space_group_name_H-M   'P 1'
#
loop_
_entity.id
_entity.type
_entity.pdbx_description
1 polymer ?
#
loop_
_entity_poly.entity_id
_entity_poly.type
_entity_poly.pdbx_seq_one_letter_code
_entity_poly.pdbx_strand_id
1 'polypeptide(L)'
;MNRVGLLKAFRVAAEGEFCNAQDEPIDLPADALIGIAHPLEMTAEMRSEFAQLFADYEIMPPFRQLSRRTVLLTPDESTSNSLTRWEGKSATVGQLMGMRYKGWESGYEDAFVYDLGEYRLVLKFSPGFNHYNVDSKALMSFRSLRVYRDNKSVTFAELDVFDLSEALSAPDVIFH
;
A
#
# COMPACT_ATOMS: atom_id res chain seq x y z
N MET A 1 -8.62 4.36 -11.34
CA MET A 1 -9.31 3.33 -12.16
C MET A 1 -10.24 2.59 -11.21
N ASN A 2 -11.53 2.46 -11.51
CA ASN A 2 -12.40 1.59 -10.70
C ASN A 2 -11.90 0.15 -10.85
N ARG A 3 -11.34 -0.43 -9.79
CA ARG A 3 -10.99 -1.85 -9.79
C ARG A 3 -12.27 -2.67 -9.89
N VAL A 4 -12.28 -3.60 -10.85
CA VAL A 4 -13.29 -4.65 -10.93
C VAL A 4 -12.85 -5.74 -9.96
N GLY A 5 -13.76 -6.22 -9.11
CA GLY A 5 -13.43 -7.21 -8.08
C GLY A 5 -12.84 -8.51 -8.66
N LEU A 6 -11.97 -9.17 -7.89
CA LEU A 6 -11.34 -10.42 -8.27
C LEU A 6 -12.39 -11.54 -8.48
N LEU A 7 -12.45 -12.08 -9.69
CA LEU A 7 -13.34 -13.19 -10.04
C LEU A 7 -12.68 -14.57 -9.78
N LYS A 8 -11.42 -14.71 -10.20
CA LYS A 8 -10.59 -15.90 -10.02
C LYS A 8 -9.13 -15.48 -9.90
N ALA A 9 -8.35 -16.18 -9.07
CA ALA A 9 -6.90 -16.07 -9.05
C ALA A 9 -6.26 -17.29 -9.72
N PHE A 10 -5.15 -17.08 -10.42
CA PHE A 10 -4.42 -18.14 -11.12
C PHE A 10 -2.94 -17.82 -11.24
N ARG A 11 -2.12 -18.85 -11.50
CA ARG A 11 -0.74 -18.74 -11.97
C ARG A 11 -0.67 -19.08 -13.46
N VAL A 12 0.39 -18.61 -14.12
CA VAL A 12 0.75 -19.09 -15.46
C VAL A 12 1.79 -20.21 -15.28
N ALA A 13 1.49 -21.41 -15.78
CA ALA A 13 2.40 -22.54 -15.78
C ALA A 13 3.57 -22.35 -16.76
N ALA A 14 4.57 -23.23 -16.68
CA ALA A 14 5.76 -23.15 -17.55
C ALA A 14 5.39 -23.32 -19.04
N GLU A 15 4.33 -24.09 -19.29
CA GLU A 15 3.74 -24.39 -20.59
C GLU A 15 2.76 -23.29 -21.06
N GLY A 16 2.50 -22.28 -20.23
CA GLY A 16 1.63 -21.15 -20.54
C GLY A 16 0.16 -21.35 -20.14
N GLU A 17 -0.20 -22.50 -19.58
CA GLU A 17 -1.55 -22.79 -19.09
C GLU A 17 -1.87 -21.95 -17.84
N PHE A 18 -3.15 -21.63 -17.63
CA PHE A 18 -3.61 -20.98 -16.41
C PHE A 18 -4.05 -22.03 -15.41
N CYS A 19 -3.46 -22.03 -14.21
CA CYS A 19 -3.78 -22.98 -13.16
C CYS A 19 -4.26 -22.25 -11.89
N ASN A 20 -5.25 -22.83 -11.20
CA ASN A 20 -5.68 -22.38 -9.88
C ASN A 20 -4.63 -22.71 -8.80
N ALA A 21 -4.97 -22.47 -7.52
CA ALA A 21 -4.06 -22.71 -6.41
C ALA A 21 -3.83 -24.21 -6.10
N GLN A 22 -4.69 -25.09 -6.61
CA GLN A 22 -4.62 -26.56 -6.54
C GLN A 22 -3.89 -27.15 -7.75
N ASP A 23 -3.32 -26.29 -8.59
CA ASP A 23 -2.65 -26.63 -9.83
C ASP A 23 -3.53 -27.25 -10.93
N GLU A 24 -4.83 -27.02 -10.85
CA GLU A 24 -5.78 -27.49 -11.84
C GLU A 24 -5.95 -26.43 -12.94
N PRO A 25 -5.99 -26.85 -14.23
CA PRO A 25 -6.24 -25.94 -15.34
C PRO A 25 -7.57 -25.20 -15.16
N ILE A 26 -7.57 -23.92 -15.54
CA ILE A 26 -8.78 -23.10 -15.56
C ILE A 26 -9.04 -22.49 -16.92
N ASP A 27 -10.32 -22.44 -17.27
CA ASP A 27 -10.81 -21.62 -18.38
C ASP A 27 -11.17 -20.22 -17.87
N LEU A 28 -10.70 -19.21 -18.61
CA LEU A 28 -11.06 -17.81 -18.43
C LEU A 28 -12.07 -17.38 -19.51
N PRO A 29 -13.06 -16.54 -19.17
CA PRO A 29 -13.89 -15.88 -20.18
C PRO A 29 -13.04 -15.10 -21.19
N ALA A 30 -13.47 -15.06 -22.45
CA ALA A 30 -12.74 -14.38 -23.52
C ALA A 30 -12.59 -12.87 -23.29
N ASP A 31 -13.49 -12.26 -22.51
CA ASP A 31 -13.52 -10.85 -22.14
C ASP A 31 -12.98 -10.59 -20.72
N ALA A 32 -12.33 -11.59 -20.10
CA ALA A 32 -11.74 -11.44 -18.78
C ALA A 32 -10.63 -10.38 -18.78
N LEU A 33 -10.70 -9.47 -17.80
CA LEU A 33 -9.59 -8.56 -17.50
C LEU A 33 -8.58 -9.26 -16.60
N ILE A 34 -7.34 -9.38 -17.07
CA ILE A 34 -6.24 -9.98 -16.32
C ILE A 34 -5.42 -8.89 -15.64
N GLY A 35 -5.15 -9.06 -14.35
CA GLY A 35 -4.35 -8.14 -13.55
C GLY A 35 -3.55 -8.88 -12.48
N ILE A 36 -2.62 -8.17 -11.84
CA ILE A 36 -1.87 -8.70 -10.70
C ILE A 36 -2.76 -8.61 -9.47
N ALA A 37 -3.15 -9.77 -8.93
CA ALA A 37 -3.97 -9.84 -7.71
C ALA A 37 -3.25 -9.19 -6.53
N HIS A 38 -3.94 -8.25 -5.88
CA HIS A 38 -3.50 -7.65 -4.63
C HIS A 38 -3.86 -8.58 -3.46
N PRO A 39 -3.03 -8.73 -2.42
CA PRO A 39 -3.30 -9.64 -1.32
C PRO A 39 -4.65 -9.45 -0.62
N LEU A 40 -5.12 -8.20 -0.49
CA LEU A 40 -6.45 -7.90 0.05
C LEU A 40 -7.62 -8.39 -0.81
N GLU A 41 -7.40 -8.73 -2.09
CA GLU A 41 -8.42 -9.33 -2.96
C GLU A 41 -8.54 -10.84 -2.72
N MET A 42 -7.53 -11.44 -2.07
CA MET A 42 -7.42 -12.87 -1.86
C MET A 42 -7.79 -13.22 -0.41
N THR A 43 -8.46 -14.35 -0.21
CA THR A 43 -8.65 -14.89 1.15
C THR A 43 -7.31 -15.36 1.72
N ALA A 44 -7.23 -15.54 3.04
CA ALA A 44 -6.01 -16.02 3.68
C ALA A 44 -5.66 -17.45 3.20
N GLU A 45 -6.68 -18.28 3.01
CA GLU A 45 -6.60 -19.65 2.51
C GLU A 45 -6.03 -19.64 1.09
N MET A 46 -6.62 -18.85 0.18
CA MET A 46 -6.16 -18.74 -1.20
C MET A 46 -4.70 -18.28 -1.28
N ARG A 47 -4.30 -17.29 -0.48
CA ARG A 47 -2.90 -16.84 -0.42
C ARG A 47 -1.97 -17.96 0.07
N SER A 48 -2.41 -18.74 1.05
CA SER A 48 -1.63 -19.86 1.59
C SER A 48 -1.45 -20.97 0.57
N GLU A 49 -2.48 -21.30 -0.20
CA GLU A 49 -2.43 -22.33 -1.24
C GLU A 49 -1.45 -21.93 -2.34
N PHE A 50 -1.52 -20.70 -2.86
CA PHE A 50 -0.53 -20.22 -3.83
C PHE A 50 0.89 -20.16 -3.24
N ALA A 51 1.04 -19.81 -1.95
CA ALA A 51 2.35 -19.78 -1.31
C ALA A 51 2.95 -21.19 -1.18
N GLN A 52 2.13 -22.20 -0.86
CA GLN A 52 2.54 -23.60 -0.84
C GLN A 52 2.94 -24.06 -2.23
N LEU A 53 2.13 -23.75 -3.25
CA LEU A 53 2.42 -24.08 -4.64
C LEU A 53 3.75 -23.46 -5.11
N PHE A 54 4.03 -22.21 -4.72
CA PHE A 54 5.31 -21.57 -5.03
C PHE A 54 6.48 -22.28 -4.35
N ALA A 55 6.31 -22.77 -3.12
CA ALA A 55 7.33 -23.53 -2.42
C ALA A 55 7.57 -24.90 -3.07
N ASP A 56 6.50 -25.63 -3.41
CA ASP A 56 6.57 -26.97 -3.98
C ASP A 56 7.25 -26.98 -5.36
N TYR A 57 7.00 -25.95 -6.17
CA TYR A 57 7.62 -25.77 -7.48
C TYR A 57 8.91 -24.92 -7.46
N GLU A 58 9.40 -24.54 -6.28
CA GLU A 58 10.56 -23.65 -6.10
C GLU A 58 10.46 -22.34 -6.91
N ILE A 59 9.23 -21.83 -7.07
CA ILE A 59 8.95 -20.59 -7.79
C ILE A 59 9.40 -19.41 -6.93
N MET A 60 10.42 -18.69 -7.41
CA MET A 60 10.86 -17.44 -6.81
C MET A 60 10.17 -16.25 -7.48
N PRO A 61 9.17 -15.61 -6.85
CA PRO A 61 8.46 -14.50 -7.46
C PRO A 61 9.40 -13.27 -7.57
N PRO A 62 9.25 -12.45 -8.63
CA PRO A 62 10.11 -11.29 -8.86
C PRO A 62 9.95 -10.19 -7.80
N PHE A 63 8.85 -10.22 -7.04
CA PHE A 63 8.59 -9.34 -5.91
C PHE A 63 7.68 -10.03 -4.89
N ARG A 64 7.57 -9.44 -3.69
CA ARG A 64 6.68 -9.92 -2.63
C ARG A 64 5.22 -9.64 -3.00
N GLN A 65 4.63 -10.47 -3.86
CA GLN A 65 3.22 -10.36 -4.21
C GLN A 65 2.34 -10.89 -3.08
N LEU A 66 2.40 -12.20 -2.78
CA LEU A 66 1.55 -12.85 -1.77
C LEU A 66 1.84 -12.37 -0.35
N SER A 67 3.11 -12.08 -0.06
CA SER A 67 3.60 -11.60 1.24
C SER A 67 3.74 -10.08 1.31
N ARG A 68 3.14 -9.33 0.37
CA ARG A 68 3.10 -7.86 0.47
C ARG A 68 2.43 -7.48 1.79
N ARG A 69 3.03 -6.54 2.52
CA ARG A 69 2.42 -5.97 3.72
C ARG A 69 1.14 -5.23 3.31
N THR A 70 0.05 -5.49 4.04
CA THR A 70 -1.22 -4.79 3.88
C THR A 70 -1.52 -4.02 5.16
N VAL A 71 -1.92 -2.77 5.02
CA VAL A 71 -2.38 -1.92 6.13
C VAL A 71 -3.86 -1.67 5.97
N LEU A 72 -4.64 -1.94 7.01
CA LEU A 72 -6.07 -1.66 7.04
C LEU A 72 -6.38 -0.58 8.09
N LEU A 73 -7.46 0.15 7.86
CA LEU A 73 -8.03 1.07 8.84
C LEU A 73 -9.01 0.34 9.75
N THR A 74 -9.06 0.75 11.01
CA THR A 74 -10.19 0.42 11.89
C THR A 74 -11.44 1.20 11.44
N PRO A 75 -12.65 0.80 11.87
CA PRO A 75 -13.87 1.56 11.57
C PRO A 75 -13.79 3.04 12.00
N ASP A 76 -13.21 3.32 13.16
CA ASP A 76 -13.06 4.68 13.68
C ASP A 76 -12.10 5.51 12.81
N GLU A 77 -11.00 4.92 12.37
CA GLU A 77 -10.06 5.59 11.47
C GLU A 77 -10.64 5.83 10.08
N SER A 78 -11.42 4.88 9.57
CA SER A 78 -12.11 5.03 8.27
C SER A 78 -13.07 6.23 8.28
N THR A 79 -13.80 6.42 9.37
CA THR A 79 -14.72 7.56 9.53
C THR A 79 -14.04 8.87 9.91
N SER A 80 -12.74 8.85 10.20
CA SER A 80 -11.93 10.04 10.52
C SER A 80 -11.36 10.69 9.26
N ASN A 81 -10.97 11.96 9.38
CA ASN A 81 -10.19 12.69 8.38
C ASN A 81 -8.69 12.75 8.71
N SER A 82 -8.28 12.21 9.87
CA SER A 82 -6.92 12.26 10.38
C SER A 82 -6.57 10.96 11.09
N LEU A 83 -5.41 10.38 10.75
CA LEU A 83 -4.83 9.26 11.48
C LEU A 83 -3.85 9.78 12.54
N THR A 84 -3.96 9.23 13.74
CA THR A 84 -3.07 9.49 14.89
C THR A 84 -2.40 8.21 15.42
N ARG A 85 -2.55 7.06 14.73
CA ARG A 85 -1.97 5.77 15.15
C ARG A 85 -0.45 5.75 15.34
N TRP A 86 0.27 6.72 14.76
CA TRP A 86 1.72 6.89 14.91
C TRP A 86 2.09 8.05 15.84
N GLU A 87 1.15 8.58 16.62
CA GLU A 87 1.41 9.64 17.59
C GLU A 87 2.52 9.21 18.58
N GLY A 88 3.44 10.14 18.86
CA GLY A 88 4.62 9.89 19.70
C GLY A 88 5.77 9.15 19.01
N LYS A 89 5.58 8.63 17.78
CA LYS A 89 6.63 7.98 17.00
C LYS A 89 7.48 9.02 16.27
N SER A 90 8.76 8.72 16.12
CA SER A 90 9.70 9.56 15.38
C SER A 90 10.51 8.72 14.40
N ALA A 91 10.88 9.32 13.28
CA ALA A 91 11.75 8.74 12.27
C ALA A 91 12.89 9.70 11.95
N THR A 92 14.04 9.16 11.56
CA THR A 92 15.14 9.98 11.06
C THR A 92 14.78 10.60 9.71
N VAL A 93 15.37 11.74 9.35
CA VAL A 93 15.16 12.32 8.01
C VAL A 93 15.53 11.32 6.90
N GLY A 94 16.59 10.53 7.09
CA GLY A 94 16.96 9.48 6.14
C GLY A 94 15.86 8.43 5.91
N GLN A 95 15.17 8.00 6.98
CA GLN A 95 14.02 7.10 6.86
C GLN A 95 12.84 7.76 6.13
N LEU A 96 12.54 9.01 6.44
CA LEU A 96 11.48 9.76 5.78
C LEU A 96 11.75 9.99 4.29
N MET A 97 12.99 10.24 3.90
CA MET A 97 13.37 10.31 2.48
C MET A 97 13.08 9.01 1.73
N GLY A 98 13.08 7.88 2.43
CA GLY A 98 12.66 6.58 1.90
C GLY A 98 11.22 6.56 1.35
N MET A 99 10.35 7.45 1.83
CA MET A 99 8.97 7.57 1.35
C MET A 99 8.90 7.92 -0.15
N ARG A 100 9.89 8.64 -0.70
CA ARG A 100 9.95 9.00 -2.13
C ARG A 100 9.99 7.80 -3.06
N TYR A 101 10.63 6.71 -2.64
CA TYR A 101 10.67 5.46 -3.40
C TYR A 101 9.36 4.66 -3.32
N LYS A 102 8.37 5.16 -2.56
CA LYS A 102 7.08 4.54 -2.32
C LYS A 102 5.92 5.43 -2.77
N GLY A 103 6.15 6.36 -3.69
CA GLY A 103 5.12 7.21 -4.29
C GLY A 103 4.77 8.47 -3.50
N TRP A 104 5.45 8.74 -2.38
CA TRP A 104 5.25 9.97 -1.63
C TRP A 104 6.17 11.09 -2.13
N GLU A 105 5.61 12.25 -2.41
CA GLU A 105 6.35 13.45 -2.79
C GLU A 105 6.64 14.32 -1.57
N SER A 106 7.75 15.05 -1.59
CA SER A 106 8.04 16.01 -0.52
C SER A 106 7.16 17.24 -0.66
N GLY A 107 6.43 17.57 0.41
CA GLY A 107 5.77 18.86 0.57
C GLY A 107 6.74 19.93 1.09
N TYR A 108 6.18 21.06 1.55
CA TYR A 108 6.97 22.17 2.08
C TYR A 108 7.46 21.86 3.50
N GLU A 109 8.79 21.66 3.66
CA GLU A 109 9.59 21.51 4.90
C GLU A 109 9.18 20.43 5.92
N ASP A 110 7.90 20.24 6.19
CA ASP A 110 7.34 19.44 7.30
C ASP A 110 6.29 18.41 6.83
N ALA A 111 6.26 18.14 5.52
CA ALA A 111 5.21 17.32 4.90
C ALA A 111 5.71 16.34 3.83
N PHE A 112 5.04 15.19 3.76
CA PHE A 112 5.01 14.32 2.59
C PHE A 112 3.58 14.24 2.06
N VAL A 113 3.45 14.12 0.74
CA VAL A 113 2.19 14.12 0.01
C VAL A 113 2.09 12.84 -0.82
N TYR A 114 0.92 12.22 -0.89
CA TYR A 114 0.65 11.09 -1.77
C TYR A 114 -0.65 11.35 -2.53
N ASP A 115 -0.57 11.38 -3.85
CA ASP A 115 -1.72 11.67 -4.72
C ASP A 115 -2.41 10.38 -5.17
N LEU A 116 -3.74 10.35 -5.02
CA LEU A 116 -4.65 9.26 -5.37
C LEU A 116 -5.80 9.80 -6.22
N GLY A 117 -5.53 10.09 -7.50
CA GLY A 117 -6.52 10.70 -8.39
C GLY A 117 -6.94 12.09 -7.90
N GLU A 118 -8.21 12.25 -7.53
CA GLU A 118 -8.75 13.50 -6.95
C GLU A 118 -8.42 13.68 -5.46
N TYR A 119 -7.91 12.62 -4.81
CA TYR A 119 -7.57 12.64 -3.39
C TYR A 119 -6.07 12.87 -3.19
N ARG A 120 -5.75 13.45 -2.03
CA ARG A 120 -4.40 13.71 -1.58
C ARG A 120 -4.27 13.36 -0.11
N LEU A 121 -3.29 12.52 0.22
CA LEU A 121 -2.88 12.26 1.60
C LEU A 121 -1.73 13.21 1.94
N VAL A 122 -1.79 13.82 3.12
CA VAL A 122 -0.75 14.72 3.62
C VAL A 122 -0.29 14.20 4.98
N LEU A 123 0.93 13.70 5.02
CA LEU A 123 1.62 13.32 6.24
C LEU A 123 2.43 14.52 6.74
N LYS A 124 2.11 14.99 7.94
CA LYS A 124 2.82 16.06 8.65
C LYS A 124 3.73 15.49 9.72
N PHE A 125 4.91 16.07 9.83
CA PHE A 125 5.90 15.78 10.87
C PHE A 125 6.49 17.08 11.42
N SER A 126 7.20 17.02 12.55
CA SER A 126 7.87 18.18 13.14
C SER A 126 9.24 17.79 13.68
N PRO A 127 10.25 18.68 13.70
CA PRO A 127 10.16 20.12 13.38
C PRO A 127 10.13 20.45 11.88
N GLY A 128 10.38 19.49 11.00
CA GLY A 128 10.63 19.76 9.58
C GLY A 128 12.12 19.81 9.26
N PHE A 129 12.47 19.79 7.98
CA PHE A 129 13.86 19.91 7.52
C PHE A 129 13.94 20.65 6.18
N ASN A 130 15.06 21.35 5.96
CA ASN A 130 15.36 21.97 4.68
C ASN A 130 16.01 20.94 3.75
N HIS A 131 15.46 20.75 2.55
CA HIS A 131 15.93 19.75 1.57
C HIS A 131 17.39 19.92 1.11
N TYR A 132 17.98 21.10 1.27
CA TYR A 132 19.33 21.42 0.78
C TYR A 132 20.43 21.26 1.84
N ASN A 133 20.07 21.16 3.12
CA ASN A 133 21.02 20.94 4.22
C ASN A 133 20.37 20.06 5.29
N VAL A 134 20.51 18.75 5.13
CA VAL A 134 19.81 17.75 5.94
C VAL A 134 20.80 17.00 6.81
N ASP A 135 20.64 17.06 8.13
CA ASP A 135 21.16 16.02 9.01
C ASP A 135 20.27 14.79 8.87
N SER A 136 20.76 13.75 8.18
CA SER A 136 19.99 12.54 7.92
C SER A 136 19.58 11.80 9.19
N LYS A 137 20.23 12.08 10.34
CA LYS A 137 19.95 11.46 11.64
C LYS A 137 19.01 12.29 12.51
N ALA A 138 18.70 13.52 12.13
CA ALA A 138 17.74 14.35 12.86
C ALA A 138 16.37 13.65 12.93
N LEU A 139 15.75 13.69 14.11
CA LEU A 139 14.49 13.02 14.36
C LEU A 139 13.30 13.93 14.06
N MET A 140 12.36 13.37 13.31
CA MET A 140 11.09 13.99 12.94
C MET A 140 9.97 13.20 13.59
N SER A 141 9.20 13.86 14.46
CA SER A 141 8.04 13.26 15.11
C SER A 141 6.83 13.33 14.19
N PHE A 142 6.12 12.22 14.05
CA PHE A 142 4.83 12.18 13.35
C PHE A 142 3.84 13.15 14.03
N ARG A 143 3.04 13.85 13.22
CA ARG A 143 1.98 14.76 13.71
C ARG A 143 0.60 14.34 13.28
N SER A 144 0.41 14.06 11.99
CA SER A 144 -0.88 13.64 11.46
C SER A 144 -0.72 13.11 10.05
N LEU A 145 -1.62 12.24 9.62
CA LEU A 145 -1.85 11.92 8.21
C LEU A 145 -3.31 12.25 7.91
N ARG A 146 -3.56 13.16 6.97
CA ARG A 146 -4.91 13.64 6.61
C ARG A 146 -5.22 13.41 5.16
N VAL A 147 -6.50 13.25 4.83
CA VAL A 147 -6.98 13.12 3.45
C VAL A 147 -7.76 14.36 3.02
N TYR A 148 -7.52 14.76 1.78
CA TYR A 148 -8.18 15.89 1.12
C TYR A 148 -8.70 15.47 -0.25
N ARG A 149 -9.84 16.05 -0.68
CA ARG A 149 -10.32 16.08 -2.06
C ARG A 149 -10.60 17.54 -2.42
N ASP A 150 -10.08 18.03 -3.54
CA ASP A 150 -10.23 19.43 -3.97
C ASP A 150 -9.90 20.46 -2.86
N ASN A 151 -8.80 20.21 -2.13
CA ASN A 151 -8.35 21.00 -0.97
C ASN A 151 -9.34 21.04 0.23
N LYS A 152 -10.42 20.25 0.22
CA LYS A 152 -11.34 20.07 1.34
C LYS A 152 -11.00 18.80 2.09
N SER A 153 -11.00 18.86 3.41
CA SER A 153 -10.83 17.68 4.24
C SER A 153 -12.03 16.74 4.06
N VAL A 154 -11.75 15.46 3.80
CA VAL A 154 -12.72 14.38 3.67
C VAL A 154 -12.36 13.26 4.65
N THR A 155 -13.13 12.17 4.69
CA THR A 155 -12.80 10.99 5.52
C THR A 155 -12.08 9.93 4.70
N PHE A 156 -11.35 9.02 5.36
CA PHE A 156 -10.69 7.91 4.68
C PHE A 156 -11.67 6.90 4.06
N ALA A 157 -12.92 6.89 4.51
CA ALA A 157 -13.99 6.06 3.95
C ALA A 157 -14.30 6.37 2.46
N GLU A 158 -13.86 7.51 1.94
CA GLU A 158 -14.01 7.85 0.51
C GLU A 158 -12.94 7.18 -0.38
N LEU A 159 -11.87 6.64 0.21
CA LEU A 159 -10.77 6.02 -0.53
C LEU A 159 -11.01 4.53 -0.73
N ASP A 160 -10.55 4.02 -1.88
CA ASP A 160 -10.44 2.59 -2.11
C ASP A 160 -9.46 1.94 -1.12
N VAL A 161 -9.83 0.77 -0.59
CA VAL A 161 -9.07 0.09 0.46
C VAL A 161 -7.69 -0.37 -0.01
N PHE A 162 -7.54 -0.71 -1.30
CA PHE A 162 -6.27 -1.16 -1.87
C PHE A 162 -5.33 0.02 -1.99
N ASP A 163 -5.80 1.09 -2.64
CA ASP A 163 -5.02 2.32 -2.83
C ASP A 163 -4.57 2.91 -1.48
N LEU A 164 -5.46 2.88 -0.49
CA LEU A 164 -5.13 3.30 0.87
C LEU A 164 -4.09 2.37 1.52
N SER A 165 -4.24 1.05 1.40
CA SER A 165 -3.26 0.09 1.92
C SER A 165 -1.86 0.34 1.36
N GLU A 166 -1.77 0.65 0.07
CA GLU A 166 -0.52 0.96 -0.61
C GLU A 166 0.12 2.25 -0.09
N ALA A 167 -0.66 3.32 0.01
CA ALA A 167 -0.17 4.60 0.51
C ALA A 167 0.31 4.48 1.96
N LEU A 168 -0.44 3.79 2.82
CA LEU A 168 -0.12 3.64 4.24
C LEU A 168 1.05 2.68 4.51
N SER A 169 1.43 1.82 3.55
CA SER A 169 2.52 0.85 3.73
C SER A 169 3.86 1.48 4.13
N ALA A 170 4.17 2.68 3.60
CA ALA A 170 5.42 3.37 3.89
C ALA A 170 5.43 4.01 5.30
N PRO A 171 4.44 4.84 5.69
CA PRO A 171 4.32 5.32 7.08
C PRO A 171 4.32 4.19 8.11
N ASP A 172 3.62 3.08 7.82
CA ASP A 172 3.50 1.93 8.72
C ASP A 172 4.80 1.14 8.91
N VAL A 173 5.77 1.28 8.00
CA VAL A 173 7.14 0.75 8.16
C VAL A 173 8.03 1.75 8.88
N ILE A 174 7.91 3.03 8.54
CA ILE A 174 8.83 4.08 9.01
C ILE A 174 8.57 4.45 10.48
N PHE A 175 7.30 4.50 10.90
CA PHE A 175 6.90 4.92 12.24
C PHE A 175 6.49 3.75 13.15
N HIS A 176 6.80 2.50 12.79
CA HIS A 176 6.46 1.35 13.63
C HIS A 176 7.21 1.34 14.96
#